data_AF-A0A919ND24-F1
#
_entry.id   AF-A0A919ND24-F1
#
_cell.length_a   1.000
_cell.length_b   1.000
_cell.length_c   1.000
_cell.angle_alpha   90.00
_cell.angle_beta   90.00
_cell.angle_gamma   90.00
#
_symmetry.space_group_name_H-M   'P 1'
#
loop_
_entity.id
_entity.type
_entity.pdbx_description
1 polymer ?
#
loop_
_entity_poly.entity_id
_entity_poly.type
_entity_poly.pdbx_seq_one_letter_code
_entity_poly.pdbx_strand_id
1 'polypeptide(L)'
;MLGFEQAWAWPFIALATGYTTEIALEMIGARIEGRASRFRGNGLRGLVEFLYPAHITSMALNMLIYVNDRVLAMMFGVVVAIGAKWVLRAPVRGRMRHFMNPSNFGIAVVLLVFPWASVAPPYHFTEHITGAWDWVIPGIIIVGGTMINGKLTGRMWLILGWVGAFALQAVVRGLLLDTSIPAALAMMTGVAFILFTNYMITDPGTSPSHPAAQVAFGGGVAAVYGLLTGFSIPYGIFFATAAVCLLRGGYHWALHLSKNVAPAGPAPAQAPGPAGPAGATPQSAAVGQSNGHRADGTKDAEEVVLA
;
A
#
# COMPACT_ATOMS: atom_id res chain seq x y z
N MET A 1 -23.19 -26.50 0.69
CA MET A 1 -23.12 -25.14 1.28
C MET A 1 -21.65 -24.80 1.34
N LEU A 2 -21.20 -23.63 0.86
CA LEU A 2 -19.78 -23.26 0.96
C LEU A 2 -19.42 -23.16 2.45
N GLY A 3 -18.46 -23.96 2.91
CA GLY A 3 -18.05 -24.16 4.31
C GLY A 3 -17.45 -22.93 4.99
N PHE A 4 -18.20 -21.84 5.05
CA PHE A 4 -17.86 -20.72 5.93
C PHE A 4 -18.39 -21.07 7.31
N GLU A 5 -17.48 -21.33 8.26
CA GLU A 5 -17.81 -21.36 9.67
C GLU A 5 -18.32 -19.99 10.19
N GLN A 6 -18.12 -18.92 9.42
CA GLN A 6 -18.58 -17.57 9.73
C GLN A 6 -19.99 -17.29 9.20
N ALA A 7 -20.80 -16.59 10.01
CA ALA A 7 -22.16 -16.25 9.63
C ALA A 7 -22.19 -15.33 8.39
N TRP A 8 -23.18 -15.53 7.51
CA TRP A 8 -23.32 -14.79 6.25
C TRP A 8 -23.46 -13.26 6.41
N ALA A 9 -23.78 -12.79 7.62
CA ALA A 9 -23.86 -11.37 7.94
C ALA A 9 -22.47 -10.67 8.04
N TRP A 10 -21.40 -11.43 8.27
CA TRP A 10 -20.07 -10.88 8.59
C TRP A 10 -19.47 -9.99 7.50
N PRO A 11 -19.51 -10.36 6.20
CA PRO A 11 -19.04 -9.47 5.14
C PRO A 11 -19.76 -8.11 5.14
N PHE A 12 -21.07 -8.10 5.38
CA PHE A 12 -21.86 -6.88 5.43
C PHE A 12 -21.50 -6.00 6.63
N ILE A 13 -21.26 -6.60 7.79
CA ILE A 13 -20.80 -5.90 9.00
C ILE A 13 -19.40 -5.31 8.77
N ALA A 14 -18.48 -6.08 8.16
CA ALA A 14 -17.15 -5.60 7.81
C ALA A 14 -17.21 -4.40 6.86
N LEU A 15 -18.02 -4.49 5.80
CA LEU A 15 -18.24 -3.40 4.85
C LEU A 15 -18.85 -2.17 5.51
N ALA A 16 -19.90 -2.33 6.31
CA ALA A 16 -20.55 -1.23 7.02
C ALA A 16 -19.56 -0.53 7.97
N THR A 17 -18.77 -1.30 8.72
CA THR A 17 -17.71 -0.78 9.60
C THR A 17 -16.66 -0.03 8.79
N GLY A 18 -16.23 -0.59 7.66
CA GLY A 18 -15.21 -0.01 6.82
C GLY A 18 -15.62 1.31 6.19
N TYR A 19 -16.82 1.35 5.60
CA TYR A 19 -17.37 2.57 5.02
C TYR A 19 -17.59 3.65 6.07
N THR A 20 -18.14 3.28 7.22
CA THR A 20 -18.36 4.23 8.32
C THR A 20 -17.04 4.84 8.79
N THR A 21 -16.00 4.02 8.93
CA THR A 21 -14.67 4.46 9.37
C THR A 21 -14.01 5.37 8.33
N GLU A 22 -14.02 4.99 7.05
CA GLU A 22 -13.40 5.79 5.97
C GLU A 22 -14.12 7.15 5.82
N ILE A 23 -15.46 7.17 5.89
CA ILE A 23 -16.24 8.42 5.85
C ILE A 23 -15.96 9.29 7.08
N ALA A 24 -15.93 8.70 8.28
CA ALA A 24 -15.65 9.44 9.52
C ALA A 24 -14.26 10.09 9.50
N LEU A 25 -13.22 9.34 9.12
CA LEU A 25 -11.86 9.85 9.05
C LEU A 25 -11.70 10.93 7.97
N GLU A 26 -12.36 10.77 6.82
CA GLU A 26 -12.37 11.80 5.78
C GLU A 26 -13.10 13.08 6.22
N MET A 27 -14.21 12.97 6.95
CA MET A 27 -14.90 14.15 7.50
C MET A 27 -14.02 14.89 8.51
N ILE A 28 -13.31 14.16 9.37
CA ILE A 28 -12.38 14.75 10.35
C ILE A 28 -11.20 15.40 9.62
N GLY A 29 -10.55 14.69 8.70
CA GLY A 29 -9.42 15.21 7.94
C GLY A 29 -9.79 16.42 7.08
N ALA A 30 -10.96 16.41 6.43
CA ALA A 30 -11.44 17.54 5.64
C ALA A 30 -11.70 18.79 6.49
N ARG A 31 -12.24 18.62 7.71
CA ARG A 31 -12.45 19.73 8.65
C ARG A 31 -11.12 20.32 9.14
N ILE A 32 -10.14 19.48 9.46
CA ILE A 32 -8.82 19.94 9.95
C ILE A 32 -8.06 20.68 8.85
N GLU A 33 -8.10 20.18 7.62
CA GLU A 33 -7.39 20.75 6.47
C GLU A 33 -8.15 21.90 5.78
N GLY A 34 -9.36 22.25 6.25
CA GLY A 34 -10.19 23.30 5.66
C GLY A 34 -10.61 23.03 4.21
N ARG A 35 -10.62 21.76 3.78
CA ARG A 35 -10.92 21.34 2.40
C ARG A 35 -12.30 20.73 2.27
N ALA A 36 -12.85 20.72 1.06
CA ALA A 36 -14.04 19.95 0.76
C ALA A 36 -13.76 18.44 0.94
N SER A 37 -14.75 17.70 1.45
CA SER A 37 -14.69 16.24 1.57
C SER A 37 -14.62 15.59 0.19
N ARG A 38 -13.71 14.64 -0.01
CA ARG A 38 -13.45 13.93 -1.27
C ARG A 38 -14.67 13.23 -1.82
N PHE A 39 -15.51 12.66 -0.96
CA PHE A 39 -16.76 12.00 -1.37
C PHE A 39 -17.85 12.97 -1.88
N ARG A 40 -17.69 14.29 -1.69
CA ARG A 40 -18.58 15.30 -2.29
C ARG A 40 -18.12 15.75 -3.68
N GLY A 41 -16.89 15.42 -4.09
CA GLY A 41 -16.43 15.67 -5.45
C GLY A 41 -17.11 14.71 -6.42
N ASN A 42 -17.57 15.20 -7.58
CA ASN A 42 -18.08 14.37 -8.69
C ASN A 42 -19.35 13.53 -8.39
N GLY A 43 -20.14 13.89 -7.38
CA GLY A 43 -21.43 13.26 -7.05
C GLY A 43 -21.31 11.79 -6.63
N LEU A 44 -22.29 10.95 -6.99
CA LEU A 44 -22.32 9.53 -6.65
C LEU A 44 -21.08 8.76 -7.12
N ARG A 45 -20.52 9.16 -8.27
CA ARG A 45 -19.32 8.52 -8.82
C ARG A 45 -18.10 8.74 -7.93
N GLY A 46 -17.90 9.95 -7.42
CA GLY A 46 -16.79 10.23 -6.51
C GLY A 46 -16.95 9.58 -5.13
N LEU A 47 -18.19 9.41 -4.65
CA LEU A 47 -18.45 8.61 -3.44
C LEU A 47 -18.04 7.14 -3.63
N VAL A 48 -18.41 6.53 -4.76
CA VAL A 48 -18.06 5.13 -5.06
C VAL A 48 -16.55 4.97 -5.22
N GLU A 49 -15.90 5.85 -5.99
CA GLU A 49 -14.43 5.85 -6.16
C GLU A 49 -13.70 6.02 -4.82
N PHE A 50 -14.25 6.83 -3.91
CA PHE A 50 -13.73 7.01 -2.56
C PHE A 50 -13.89 5.76 -1.68
N LEU A 51 -14.99 5.01 -1.81
CA LEU A 51 -15.27 3.82 -1.00
C LEU A 51 -14.57 2.55 -1.50
N TYR A 52 -14.14 2.46 -2.76
CA TYR A 52 -13.50 1.25 -3.29
C TYR A 52 -12.32 0.73 -2.47
N PRO A 53 -11.35 1.56 -2.03
CA PRO A 53 -10.25 1.06 -1.21
C PRO A 53 -10.71 0.51 0.13
N ALA A 54 -11.72 1.13 0.76
CA ALA A 54 -12.30 0.67 2.01
C ALA A 54 -13.08 -0.65 1.82
N HIS A 55 -13.77 -0.80 0.70
CA HIS A 55 -14.46 -2.04 0.31
C HIS A 55 -13.48 -3.21 0.24
N ILE A 56 -12.42 -3.06 -0.56
CA ILE A 56 -11.41 -4.10 -0.77
C ILE A 56 -10.73 -4.46 0.56
N THR A 57 -10.36 -3.46 1.36
CA THR A 57 -9.70 -3.67 2.67
C THR A 57 -10.60 -4.44 3.63
N SER A 58 -11.88 -4.08 3.70
CA SER A 58 -12.84 -4.70 4.63
C SER A 58 -13.19 -6.14 4.22
N MET A 59 -13.37 -6.37 2.91
CA MET A 59 -13.59 -7.72 2.37
C MET A 59 -12.36 -8.61 2.57
N ALA A 60 -11.16 -8.07 2.32
CA ALA A 60 -9.92 -8.80 2.53
C ALA A 60 -9.75 -9.20 4.01
N LEU A 61 -10.00 -8.28 4.95
CA LEU A 61 -9.94 -8.59 6.37
C LEU A 61 -10.96 -9.66 6.77
N ASN A 62 -12.22 -9.51 6.37
CA ASN A 62 -13.26 -10.50 6.65
C ASN A 62 -12.89 -11.88 6.11
N MET A 63 -12.31 -11.93 4.91
CA MET A 63 -11.93 -13.18 4.25
C MET A 63 -10.69 -13.82 4.88
N LEU A 64 -9.70 -13.02 5.29
CA LEU A 64 -8.40 -13.53 5.73
C LEU A 64 -8.30 -13.73 7.24
N ILE A 65 -9.21 -13.15 8.03
CA ILE A 65 -9.19 -13.28 9.48
C ILE A 65 -10.24 -14.26 9.96
N TYR A 66 -9.88 -15.05 10.96
CA TYR A 66 -10.78 -15.94 11.65
C TYR A 66 -10.80 -15.56 13.14
N VAL A 67 -11.94 -15.00 13.56
CA VAL A 67 -12.15 -14.52 14.94
C VAL A 67 -13.28 -15.27 15.65
N ASN A 68 -13.48 -16.55 15.31
CA ASN A 68 -14.52 -17.44 15.85
C ASN A 68 -15.92 -16.79 15.74
N ASP A 69 -16.51 -16.36 16.85
CA ASP A 69 -17.81 -15.68 16.94
C ASP A 69 -17.73 -14.18 17.33
N ARG A 70 -16.52 -13.64 17.45
CA ARG A 70 -16.29 -12.30 18.00
C ARG A 70 -16.24 -11.25 16.89
N VAL A 71 -17.40 -10.86 16.38
CA VAL A 71 -17.55 -9.79 15.37
C VAL A 71 -16.81 -8.50 15.75
N LEU A 72 -16.76 -8.15 17.04
CA LEU A 72 -16.06 -6.95 17.51
C LEU A 72 -14.56 -6.96 17.22
N ALA A 73 -13.91 -8.14 17.25
CA ALA A 73 -12.49 -8.25 16.91
C ALA A 73 -12.26 -8.03 15.40
N MET A 74 -13.16 -8.52 14.55
CA MET A 74 -13.14 -8.21 13.11
C MET A 74 -13.36 -6.71 12.87
N MET A 75 -14.36 -6.10 13.51
CA MET A 75 -14.62 -4.66 13.39
C MET A 75 -13.40 -3.85 13.83
N PHE A 76 -12.77 -4.23 14.94
CA PHE A 76 -11.53 -3.62 15.41
C PHE A 76 -10.42 -3.72 14.36
N GLY A 77 -10.20 -4.89 13.77
CA GLY A 77 -9.22 -5.07 12.70
C GLY A 77 -9.48 -4.17 11.48
N VAL A 78 -10.75 -4.03 11.08
CA VAL A 78 -11.16 -3.13 9.98
C VAL A 78 -10.88 -1.67 10.33
N VAL A 79 -11.23 -1.22 11.54
CA VAL A 79 -10.96 0.13 12.00
C VAL A 79 -9.46 0.43 12.03
N VAL A 80 -8.65 -0.51 12.54
CA VAL A 80 -7.18 -0.37 12.59
C VAL A 80 -6.58 -0.32 11.19
N ALA A 81 -7.01 -1.19 10.27
CA ALA A 81 -6.51 -1.21 8.89
C ALA A 81 -6.81 0.11 8.16
N ILE A 82 -8.05 0.58 8.25
CA ILE A 82 -8.45 1.83 7.61
C ILE A 82 -7.76 3.01 8.29
N GLY A 83 -7.74 3.06 9.62
CA GLY A 83 -7.03 4.08 10.39
C GLY A 83 -5.55 4.17 10.04
N ALA A 84 -4.88 3.03 9.83
CA ALA A 84 -3.47 3.00 9.44
C ALA A 84 -3.18 3.71 8.12
N LYS A 85 -4.09 3.68 7.13
CA LYS A 85 -3.96 4.43 5.88
C LYS A 85 -3.98 5.95 6.10
N TRP A 86 -4.67 6.41 7.14
CA TRP A 86 -4.77 7.82 7.51
C TRP A 86 -3.58 8.29 8.33
N VAL A 87 -3.13 7.48 9.28
CA VAL A 87 -2.07 7.82 10.23
C VAL A 87 -0.67 7.52 9.67
N LEU A 88 -0.45 6.34 9.10
CA LEU A 88 0.87 5.84 8.70
C LEU A 88 1.21 6.26 7.27
N ARG A 89 1.50 7.55 7.10
CA ARG A 89 1.94 8.14 5.84
C ARG A 89 3.41 8.55 5.91
N ALA A 90 4.16 8.23 4.86
CA ALA A 90 5.56 8.62 4.71
C ALA A 90 5.71 9.56 3.49
N PRO A 91 6.66 10.51 3.54
CA PRO A 91 6.98 11.38 2.43
C PRO A 91 7.74 10.58 1.35
N VAL A 92 7.04 10.18 0.29
CA VAL A 92 7.65 9.49 -0.85
C VAL A 92 7.62 10.43 -2.05
N ARG A 93 8.80 10.90 -2.48
CA ARG A 93 8.96 11.84 -3.61
C ARG A 93 8.10 13.11 -3.45
N GLY A 94 8.11 13.71 -2.27
CA GLY A 94 7.41 14.97 -1.97
C GLY A 94 5.89 14.84 -1.78
N ARG A 95 5.31 13.63 -1.86
CA ARG A 95 3.90 13.39 -1.52
C ARG A 95 3.76 12.44 -0.35
N MET A 96 2.84 12.73 0.56
CA MET A 96 2.49 11.83 1.66
C MET A 96 1.72 10.63 1.11
N ARG A 97 2.28 9.43 1.25
CA ARG A 97 1.64 8.17 0.83
C ARG A 97 1.63 7.20 1.99
N HIS A 98 0.58 6.39 2.09
CA HIS A 98 0.59 5.28 3.03
C HIS A 98 1.70 4.31 2.62
N PHE A 99 2.53 3.90 3.56
CA PHE A 99 3.61 2.95 3.29
C PHE A 99 3.27 1.54 3.75
N MET A 100 2.23 1.41 4.58
CA MET A 100 1.78 0.14 5.15
C MET A 100 0.59 -0.40 4.36
N ASN A 101 0.58 -1.71 4.10
CA ASN A 101 -0.59 -2.39 3.52
C ASN A 101 -1.68 -2.43 4.61
N PRO A 102 -2.83 -1.74 4.40
CA PRO A 102 -3.82 -1.55 5.45
C PRO A 102 -4.40 -2.89 5.93
N SER A 103 -4.79 -3.77 5.02
CA SER A 103 -5.33 -5.09 5.36
C SER A 103 -4.31 -5.93 6.12
N ASN A 104 -3.06 -5.97 5.63
CA ASN A 104 -1.99 -6.74 6.27
C ASN A 104 -1.69 -6.23 7.69
N PHE A 105 -1.68 -4.91 7.88
CA PHE A 105 -1.47 -4.30 9.19
C PHE A 105 -2.63 -4.56 10.14
N GLY A 106 -3.88 -4.48 9.66
CA GLY A 106 -5.05 -4.85 10.46
C GLY A 106 -4.97 -6.29 10.97
N ILE A 107 -4.63 -7.24 10.09
CA ILE A 107 -4.45 -8.66 10.46
C ILE A 107 -3.34 -8.78 11.50
N ALA A 108 -2.17 -8.18 11.25
CA ALA A 108 -1.04 -8.25 12.18
C ALA A 108 -1.39 -7.70 13.58
N VAL A 109 -2.10 -6.57 13.66
CA VAL A 109 -2.50 -5.99 14.95
C VAL A 109 -3.53 -6.86 15.66
N VAL A 110 -4.52 -7.42 14.94
CA VAL A 110 -5.49 -8.33 15.57
C VAL A 110 -4.79 -9.57 16.14
N LEU A 111 -3.86 -10.18 15.39
CA LEU A 111 -3.11 -11.35 15.86
C LEU A 111 -2.23 -11.05 17.09
N LEU A 112 -1.76 -9.81 17.25
CA LEU A 112 -1.00 -9.39 18.44
C LEU A 112 -1.90 -9.10 19.65
N VAL A 113 -3.05 -8.45 19.43
CA VAL A 113 -3.96 -8.02 20.50
C VAL A 113 -4.85 -9.18 20.98
N PHE A 114 -5.20 -10.09 20.07
CA PHE A 114 -6.08 -11.22 20.32
C PHE A 114 -5.34 -12.52 20.00
N PRO A 115 -4.62 -13.12 20.97
CA PRO A 115 -3.85 -14.35 20.75
C PRO A 115 -4.70 -15.56 20.35
N TRP A 116 -6.01 -15.50 20.59
CA TRP A 116 -6.99 -16.53 20.20
C TRP A 116 -7.52 -16.33 18.76
N ALA A 117 -7.24 -15.19 18.13
CA ALA A 117 -7.57 -14.97 16.73
C ALA A 117 -6.56 -15.70 15.84
N SER A 118 -7.03 -16.16 14.69
CA SER A 118 -6.21 -16.87 13.71
C SER A 118 -6.43 -16.30 12.32
N VAL A 119 -5.56 -16.69 11.38
CA VAL A 119 -5.76 -16.43 9.96
C VAL A 119 -6.70 -17.49 9.41
N ALA A 120 -7.63 -17.09 8.56
CA ALA A 120 -8.53 -18.00 7.86
C ALA A 120 -7.72 -19.12 7.18
N PRO A 121 -7.94 -20.39 7.55
CA PRO A 121 -7.14 -21.49 7.02
C PRO A 121 -7.26 -21.60 5.50
N PRO A 122 -6.18 -21.95 4.77
CA PRO A 122 -6.20 -22.02 3.30
C PRO A 122 -7.28 -22.96 2.74
N TYR A 123 -7.68 -23.98 3.49
CA TYR A 123 -8.71 -24.93 3.08
C TYR A 123 -10.14 -24.33 3.07
N HIS A 124 -10.43 -23.25 3.80
CA HIS A 124 -11.75 -22.60 3.74
C HIS A 124 -12.12 -22.13 2.30
N PHE A 125 -11.11 -21.95 1.44
CA PHE A 125 -11.32 -21.56 0.05
C PHE A 125 -11.53 -22.73 -0.91
N THR A 126 -11.22 -23.96 -0.48
CA THR A 126 -11.24 -25.16 -1.34
C THR A 126 -11.98 -26.35 -0.71
N GLU A 127 -12.52 -26.25 0.51
CA GLU A 127 -13.06 -27.38 1.29
C GLU A 127 -14.19 -28.15 0.57
N HIS A 128 -14.97 -27.46 -0.27
CA HIS A 128 -16.08 -28.07 -1.03
C HIS A 128 -15.75 -28.27 -2.51
N ILE A 129 -14.48 -28.14 -2.86
CA ILE A 129 -13.99 -28.22 -4.22
C ILE A 129 -13.16 -29.49 -4.28
N THR A 130 -13.57 -30.41 -5.15
CA THR A 130 -12.88 -31.68 -5.33
C THR A 130 -12.74 -31.96 -6.81
N GLY A 131 -11.60 -32.48 -7.24
CA GLY A 131 -11.35 -32.88 -8.62
C GLY A 131 -10.69 -31.78 -9.45
N ALA A 132 -11.08 -31.61 -10.72
CA ALA A 132 -10.41 -30.67 -11.63
C ALA A 132 -10.44 -29.20 -11.14
N TRP A 133 -11.47 -28.82 -10.38
CA TRP A 133 -11.65 -27.46 -9.87
C TRP A 133 -10.62 -27.04 -8.82
N ASP A 134 -9.98 -27.98 -8.12
CA ASP A 134 -8.88 -27.69 -7.18
C ASP A 134 -7.67 -27.06 -7.87
N TRP A 135 -7.46 -27.37 -9.15
CA TRP A 135 -6.37 -26.81 -9.95
C TRP A 135 -6.79 -25.58 -10.75
N VAL A 136 -8.06 -25.54 -11.19
CA VAL A 136 -8.59 -24.43 -12.00
C VAL A 136 -8.64 -23.13 -11.21
N ILE A 137 -9.09 -23.14 -9.96
CA ILE A 137 -9.24 -21.92 -9.16
C ILE A 137 -7.89 -21.26 -8.85
N PRO A 138 -6.88 -21.97 -8.29
CA PRO A 138 -5.54 -21.43 -8.16
C PRO A 138 -4.96 -20.98 -9.49
N GLY A 139 -5.21 -21.72 -10.58
CA GLY A 139 -4.79 -21.36 -11.93
C GLY A 139 -5.34 -20.00 -12.39
N ILE A 140 -6.64 -19.77 -12.21
CA ILE A 140 -7.28 -18.48 -12.54
C ILE A 140 -6.69 -17.35 -11.70
N ILE A 141 -6.49 -17.57 -10.39
CA ILE A 141 -5.91 -16.57 -9.48
C ILE A 141 -4.46 -16.24 -9.90
N ILE A 142 -3.66 -17.24 -10.25
CA ILE A 142 -2.29 -17.05 -10.73
C ILE A 142 -2.29 -16.28 -12.04
N VAL A 143 -3.09 -16.69 -13.03
CA VAL A 143 -3.13 -16.04 -14.35
C VAL A 143 -3.62 -14.59 -14.21
N GLY A 144 -4.71 -14.37 -13.49
CA GLY A 144 -5.25 -13.03 -13.23
C GLY A 144 -4.27 -12.14 -12.47
N GLY A 145 -3.70 -12.65 -11.37
CA GLY A 145 -2.71 -11.96 -10.57
C GLY A 145 -1.44 -11.63 -11.35
N THR A 146 -0.90 -12.59 -12.08
CA THR A 146 0.31 -12.41 -12.90
C THR A 146 0.07 -11.43 -14.04
N MET A 147 -1.11 -11.47 -14.68
CA MET A 147 -1.49 -10.51 -15.72
C MET A 147 -1.56 -9.08 -15.18
N ILE A 148 -2.22 -8.88 -14.04
CA ILE A 148 -2.30 -7.56 -13.38
C ILE A 148 -0.89 -7.09 -13.01
N ASN A 149 -0.07 -7.96 -12.41
CA ASN A 149 1.25 -7.60 -11.95
C ASN A 149 2.26 -7.40 -13.08
N GLY A 150 2.07 -8.05 -14.23
CA GLY A 150 2.91 -7.93 -15.41
C GLY A 150 2.55 -6.72 -16.26
N LYS A 151 1.27 -6.47 -16.50
CA LYS A 151 0.81 -5.44 -17.43
C LYS A 151 0.39 -4.12 -16.78
N LEU A 152 -0.15 -4.15 -15.55
CA LEU A 152 -0.75 -2.96 -14.92
C LEU A 152 0.13 -2.38 -13.80
N THR A 153 0.67 -3.21 -12.90
CA THR A 153 1.41 -2.71 -11.71
C THR A 153 2.94 -2.79 -11.84
N GLY A 154 3.46 -3.60 -12.77
CA GLY A 154 4.89 -3.77 -13.00
C GLY A 154 5.63 -4.35 -11.80
N ARG A 155 5.04 -5.36 -11.14
CA ARG A 155 5.54 -5.97 -9.88
C ARG A 155 6.13 -7.37 -10.03
N MET A 156 6.43 -7.79 -11.26
CA MET A 156 7.05 -9.10 -11.54
C MET A 156 8.38 -9.31 -10.83
N TRP A 157 9.24 -8.28 -10.77
CA TRP A 157 10.52 -8.36 -10.07
C TRP A 157 10.35 -8.58 -8.57
N LEU A 158 9.30 -8.01 -7.98
CA LEU A 158 8.95 -8.23 -6.57
C LEU A 158 8.56 -9.69 -6.35
N ILE A 159 7.68 -10.24 -7.20
CA ILE A 159 7.24 -11.63 -7.11
C ILE A 159 8.44 -12.58 -7.25
N LEU A 160 9.31 -12.35 -8.24
CA LEU A 160 10.51 -13.16 -8.43
C LEU A 160 11.43 -13.11 -7.21
N GLY A 161 11.67 -11.92 -6.65
CA GLY A 161 12.49 -11.76 -5.45
C GLY A 161 11.87 -12.44 -4.23
N TRP A 162 10.56 -12.30 -4.03
CA TRP A 162 9.82 -12.93 -2.95
C TRP A 162 9.82 -14.46 -3.05
N VAL A 163 9.37 -15.01 -4.18
CA VAL A 163 9.25 -16.46 -4.41
C VAL A 163 10.63 -17.13 -4.39
N GLY A 164 11.62 -16.52 -5.05
CA GLY A 164 12.98 -17.04 -5.09
C GLY A 164 13.64 -17.04 -3.71
N ALA A 165 13.56 -15.93 -2.97
CA ALA A 165 14.10 -15.86 -1.62
C ALA A 165 13.33 -16.74 -0.63
N PHE A 166 12.02 -16.91 -0.81
CA PHE A 166 11.21 -17.83 0.00
C PHE A 166 11.67 -19.28 -0.17
N ALA A 167 11.87 -19.72 -1.41
CA ALA A 167 12.37 -21.06 -1.69
C ALA A 167 13.79 -21.24 -1.13
N LEU A 168 14.67 -20.26 -1.33
CA LEU A 168 16.04 -20.30 -0.81
C LEU A 168 16.06 -20.38 0.72
N GLN A 169 15.32 -19.52 1.42
CA GLN A 169 15.28 -19.58 2.89
C GLN A 169 14.69 -20.90 3.38
N ALA A 170 13.72 -21.48 2.68
CA ALA A 170 13.10 -22.74 3.08
C ALA A 170 14.12 -23.89 3.02
N VAL A 171 14.95 -23.91 1.97
CA VAL A 171 16.06 -24.87 1.85
C VAL A 171 17.11 -24.63 2.94
N VAL A 172 17.57 -23.39 3.11
CA VAL A 172 18.57 -23.04 4.15
C VAL A 172 18.07 -23.43 5.54
N ARG A 173 16.80 -23.14 5.86
CA ARG A 173 16.19 -23.50 7.13
C ARG A 173 16.02 -25.01 7.30
N GLY A 174 15.69 -25.72 6.23
CA GLY A 174 15.63 -27.18 6.28
C GLY A 174 17.00 -27.84 6.53
N LEU A 175 18.08 -27.23 6.02
CA LEU A 175 19.45 -27.69 6.28
C LEU A 175 19.97 -27.31 7.67
N LEU A 176 19.55 -26.16 8.23
CA LEU A 176 20.06 -25.65 9.51
C LEU A 176 19.22 -26.03 10.73
N LEU A 177 17.90 -26.14 10.58
CA LEU A 177 16.93 -26.40 11.65
C LEU A 177 16.23 -27.75 11.50
N ASP A 178 16.75 -28.65 10.65
CA ASP A 178 16.20 -29.98 10.34
C ASP A 178 14.69 -29.96 10.00
N THR A 179 14.21 -28.85 9.45
CA THR A 179 12.81 -28.71 9.03
C THR A 179 12.60 -29.43 7.68
N SER A 180 11.48 -30.13 7.52
CA SER A 180 11.13 -30.75 6.23
C SER A 180 11.07 -29.69 5.11
N ILE A 181 12.05 -29.73 4.20
CA ILE A 181 12.11 -28.86 3.02
C ILE A 181 10.84 -29.02 2.15
N PRO A 182 10.37 -30.25 1.85
CA PRO A 182 9.12 -30.42 1.09
C PRO A 182 7.92 -29.78 1.79
N ALA A 183 7.81 -29.90 3.11
CA ALA A 183 6.70 -29.29 3.86
C ALA A 183 6.77 -27.75 3.83
N ALA A 184 7.98 -27.17 3.93
CA ALA A 184 8.17 -25.73 3.85
C ALA A 184 7.84 -25.18 2.45
N LEU A 185 8.21 -25.90 1.39
CA LEU A 185 7.90 -25.52 0.00
C LEU A 185 6.43 -25.77 -0.36
N ALA A 186 5.78 -26.75 0.26
CA ALA A 186 4.35 -27.03 0.03
C ALA A 186 3.46 -25.83 0.38
N MET A 187 3.89 -24.92 1.27
CA MET A 187 3.16 -23.68 1.51
C MET A 187 2.99 -22.84 0.23
N MET A 188 3.96 -22.88 -0.69
CA MET A 188 3.93 -22.09 -1.93
C MET A 188 2.81 -22.50 -2.88
N THR A 189 2.32 -23.74 -2.77
CA THR A 189 1.20 -24.23 -3.58
C THR A 189 -0.17 -23.89 -2.98
N GLY A 190 -0.20 -23.36 -1.75
CA GLY A 190 -1.44 -22.99 -1.07
C GLY A 190 -2.09 -21.73 -1.65
N VAL A 191 -3.43 -21.73 -1.72
CA VAL A 191 -4.23 -20.57 -2.18
C VAL A 191 -3.89 -19.30 -1.40
N ALA A 192 -3.68 -19.40 -0.09
CA ALA A 192 -3.29 -18.26 0.73
C ALA A 192 -1.94 -17.65 0.31
N PHE A 193 -0.95 -18.47 -0.04
CA PHE A 193 0.35 -17.99 -0.53
C PHE A 193 0.21 -17.31 -1.89
N ILE A 194 -0.60 -17.88 -2.78
CA ILE A 194 -0.88 -17.33 -4.11
C ILE A 194 -1.58 -15.97 -3.99
N LEU A 195 -2.63 -15.88 -3.15
CA LEU A 195 -3.37 -14.65 -2.92
C LEU A 195 -2.47 -13.57 -2.30
N PHE A 196 -1.70 -13.94 -1.29
CA PHE A 196 -0.74 -13.03 -0.66
C PHE A 196 0.29 -12.52 -1.69
N THR A 197 0.85 -13.41 -2.50
CA THR A 197 1.87 -13.09 -3.51
C THR A 197 1.33 -12.19 -4.61
N ASN A 198 0.10 -12.41 -5.07
CA ASN A 198 -0.45 -11.69 -6.22
C ASN A 198 -1.23 -10.42 -5.85
N TYR A 199 -1.77 -10.33 -4.63
CA TYR A 199 -2.73 -9.28 -4.26
C TYR A 199 -2.41 -8.55 -2.95
N MET A 200 -1.44 -9.03 -2.14
CA MET A 200 -1.07 -8.33 -0.89
C MET A 200 0.33 -7.75 -0.94
N ILE A 201 1.36 -8.57 -1.21
CA ILE A 201 2.75 -8.11 -1.21
C ILE A 201 3.06 -7.17 -2.39
N THR A 202 2.32 -7.31 -3.48
CA THR A 202 2.44 -6.51 -4.71
C THR A 202 1.62 -5.24 -4.70
N ASP A 203 0.97 -4.88 -3.59
CA ASP A 203 0.16 -3.66 -3.49
C ASP A 203 0.98 -2.42 -3.94
N PRO A 204 0.57 -1.74 -5.02
CA PRO A 204 1.36 -0.66 -5.62
C PRO A 204 1.50 0.55 -4.69
N GLY A 205 0.60 0.71 -3.71
CA GLY A 205 0.69 1.77 -2.72
C GLY A 205 1.89 1.61 -1.78
N THR A 206 2.27 0.36 -1.48
CA THR A 206 3.16 0.02 -0.36
C THR A 206 4.42 -0.73 -0.77
N SER A 207 4.51 -1.13 -2.03
CA SER A 207 5.70 -1.72 -2.67
C SER A 207 6.53 -0.69 -3.45
N PRO A 208 7.85 -0.89 -3.59
CA PRO A 208 8.72 0.00 -4.36
C PRO A 208 8.50 -0.13 -5.87
N SER A 209 8.88 0.89 -6.64
CA SER A 209 8.71 0.90 -8.10
C SER A 209 9.92 0.37 -8.87
N HIS A 210 11.14 0.59 -8.38
CA HIS A 210 12.37 0.23 -9.10
C HIS A 210 12.66 -1.28 -9.02
N PRO A 211 13.04 -1.98 -10.11
CA PRO A 211 13.25 -3.43 -10.13
C PRO A 211 14.17 -3.97 -9.02
N ALA A 212 15.35 -3.37 -8.83
CA ALA A 212 16.26 -3.80 -7.77
C ALA A 212 15.67 -3.63 -6.36
N ALA A 213 14.94 -2.54 -6.13
CA ALA A 213 14.26 -2.31 -4.85
C ALA A 213 13.08 -3.26 -4.64
N GLN A 214 12.40 -3.68 -5.71
CA GLN A 214 11.36 -4.71 -5.67
C GLN A 214 11.91 -6.06 -5.25
N VAL A 215 13.05 -6.48 -5.82
CA VAL A 215 13.72 -7.73 -5.44
C VAL A 215 14.18 -7.65 -3.98
N ALA A 216 14.81 -6.54 -3.57
CA ALA A 216 15.25 -6.34 -2.20
C ALA A 216 14.07 -6.33 -1.20
N PHE A 217 12.94 -5.74 -1.58
CA PHE A 217 11.72 -5.74 -0.76
C PHE A 217 11.15 -7.15 -0.63
N GLY A 218 10.90 -7.85 -1.74
CA GLY A 218 10.39 -9.23 -1.71
C GLY A 218 11.33 -10.18 -0.97
N GLY A 219 12.63 -10.08 -1.23
CA GLY A 219 13.65 -10.86 -0.53
C GLY A 219 13.73 -10.54 0.97
N GLY A 220 13.58 -9.27 1.34
CA GLY A 220 13.51 -8.84 2.73
C GLY A 220 12.31 -9.42 3.48
N VAL A 221 11.12 -9.43 2.85
CA VAL A 221 9.93 -10.08 3.45
C VAL A 221 10.18 -11.58 3.63
N ALA A 222 10.77 -12.25 2.64
CA ALA A 222 11.08 -13.68 2.74
C ALA A 222 12.11 -13.99 3.84
N ALA A 223 13.13 -13.15 4.00
CA ALA A 223 14.13 -13.28 5.05
C ALA A 223 13.52 -13.10 6.46
N VAL A 224 12.71 -12.05 6.66
CA VAL A 224 12.01 -11.83 7.94
C VAL A 224 11.02 -12.96 8.21
N TYR A 225 10.30 -13.44 7.19
CA TYR A 225 9.42 -14.61 7.33
C TYR A 225 10.20 -15.86 7.78
N GLY A 226 11.33 -16.15 7.15
CA GLY A 226 12.18 -17.29 7.49
C GLY A 226 12.69 -17.20 8.93
N LEU A 227 13.08 -16.00 9.38
CA LEU A 227 13.51 -15.73 10.74
C LEU A 227 12.37 -15.97 11.75
N LEU A 228 11.20 -15.38 11.52
CA LEU A 228 10.03 -15.54 12.40
C LEU A 228 9.59 -17.00 12.49
N THR A 229 9.59 -17.71 11.36
CA THR A 229 9.24 -19.13 11.31
C THR A 229 10.31 -19.99 12.01
N GLY A 230 11.59 -19.61 11.93
CA GLY A 230 12.66 -20.24 12.70
C GLY A 230 12.47 -20.10 14.21
N PHE A 231 11.94 -18.97 14.68
CA PHE A 231 11.51 -18.78 16.08
C PHE A 231 10.14 -19.39 16.39
N SER A 232 9.57 -20.18 15.49
CA SER A 232 8.25 -20.81 15.67
C SER A 232 7.11 -19.80 15.87
N ILE A 233 7.22 -18.60 15.30
CA ILE A 233 6.16 -17.59 15.33
C ILE A 233 5.18 -17.90 14.18
N PRO A 234 3.90 -18.21 14.47
CA PRO A 234 2.90 -18.48 13.45
C PRO A 234 2.52 -17.21 12.68
N TYR A 235 1.87 -17.38 11.53
CA TYR A 235 1.38 -16.27 10.69
C TYR A 235 2.48 -15.29 10.24
N GLY A 236 3.74 -15.75 10.18
CA GLY A 236 4.92 -14.94 9.93
C GLY A 236 4.87 -14.11 8.65
N ILE A 237 4.09 -14.50 7.63
CA ILE A 237 3.99 -13.77 6.37
C ILE A 237 3.40 -12.36 6.60
N PHE A 238 2.37 -12.24 7.45
CA PHE A 238 1.72 -10.96 7.73
C PHE A 238 2.63 -10.06 8.56
N PHE A 239 3.27 -10.62 9.59
CA PHE A 239 4.24 -9.92 10.43
C PHE A 239 5.48 -9.48 9.65
N ALA A 240 6.03 -10.34 8.79
CA ALA A 240 7.18 -10.02 7.97
C ALA A 240 6.90 -8.84 7.04
N THR A 241 5.75 -8.86 6.37
CA THR A 241 5.35 -7.77 5.46
C THR A 241 5.13 -6.47 6.22
N ALA A 242 4.47 -6.54 7.39
CA ALA A 242 4.26 -5.36 8.23
C ALA A 242 5.60 -4.77 8.70
N ALA A 243 6.54 -5.62 9.15
CA ALA A 243 7.85 -5.21 9.61
C ALA A 243 8.68 -4.56 8.48
N VAL A 244 8.73 -5.17 7.30
CA VAL A 244 9.50 -4.62 6.16
C VAL A 244 8.88 -3.32 5.66
N CYS A 245 7.56 -3.22 5.59
CA CYS A 245 6.88 -1.95 5.27
C CYS A 245 7.20 -0.89 6.32
N LEU A 246 7.21 -1.23 7.61
CA LEU A 246 7.57 -0.32 8.71
C LEU A 246 9.00 0.19 8.57
N LEU A 247 9.96 -0.71 8.34
CA LEU A 247 11.36 -0.36 8.13
C LEU A 247 11.53 0.57 6.93
N ARG A 248 10.85 0.28 5.82
CA ARG A 248 10.86 1.13 4.62
C ARG A 248 10.24 2.51 4.89
N GLY A 249 9.09 2.56 5.59
CA GLY A 249 8.44 3.80 5.97
C GLY A 249 9.31 4.67 6.87
N GLY A 250 9.95 4.04 7.87
CA GLY A 250 10.94 4.65 8.74
C GLY A 250 12.16 5.17 7.98
N TYR A 251 12.68 4.43 7.02
CA TYR A 251 13.77 4.87 6.15
C TYR A 251 13.42 6.14 5.36
N HIS A 252 12.22 6.22 4.79
CA HIS A 252 11.77 7.44 4.10
C HIS A 252 11.62 8.63 5.04
N TRP A 253 11.14 8.41 6.27
CA TRP A 253 11.10 9.44 7.30
C TRP A 253 12.48 9.90 7.73
N ALA A 254 13.41 8.97 7.96
CA ALA A 254 14.81 9.28 8.30
C ALA A 254 15.46 10.12 7.21
N LEU A 255 15.32 9.74 5.93
CA LEU A 255 15.83 10.54 4.80
C LEU A 255 15.22 11.94 4.74
N HIS A 256 13.92 12.06 5.02
CA HIS A 256 13.25 13.37 5.02
C HIS A 256 13.78 14.27 6.15
N LEU A 257 13.96 13.72 7.35
CA LEU A 257 14.55 14.43 8.48
C LEU A 257 16.00 14.83 8.18
N SER A 258 16.82 13.93 7.65
CA SER A 258 18.22 14.22 7.31
C SER A 258 18.36 15.31 6.24
N LYS A 259 17.45 15.36 5.27
CA LYS A 259 17.43 16.41 4.23
C LYS A 259 16.98 17.77 4.77
N ASN A 260 16.11 17.79 5.77
CA ASN A 260 15.67 19.02 6.43
C ASN A 260 16.68 19.52 7.48
N VAL A 261 17.58 18.66 7.96
CA VAL A 261 18.67 18.99 8.89
C VAL A 261 19.96 19.37 8.15
N ALA A 262 20.13 19.00 6.89
CA ALA A 262 21.24 19.48 6.07
C ALA A 262 21.16 21.02 6.00
N PRO A 263 22.15 21.76 6.53
CA PRO A 263 22.13 23.21 6.50
C PRO A 263 22.00 23.64 5.03
N ALA A 264 21.10 24.59 4.77
CA ALA A 264 21.05 25.26 3.49
C ALA A 264 22.48 25.69 3.15
N GLY A 265 23.11 24.98 2.20
CA GLY A 265 24.43 25.36 1.72
C GLY A 265 24.38 26.84 1.34
N PRO A 266 25.46 27.61 1.58
CA PRO A 266 25.45 29.03 1.33
C PRO A 266 24.88 29.29 -0.06
N ALA A 267 23.80 30.08 -0.12
CA ALA A 267 23.19 30.47 -1.37
C ALA A 267 24.31 30.93 -2.31
N PRO A 268 24.38 30.44 -3.57
CA PRO A 268 25.40 30.89 -4.49
C PRO A 268 25.39 32.41 -4.49
N ALA A 269 26.51 33.00 -4.07
CA ALA A 269 26.68 34.43 -3.96
C ALA A 269 26.24 35.03 -5.30
N GLN A 270 25.22 35.90 -5.26
CA GLN A 270 24.85 36.68 -6.42
C GLN A 270 26.13 37.40 -6.87
N ALA A 271 26.60 37.05 -8.06
CA ALA A 271 27.72 37.73 -8.68
C ALA A 271 27.40 39.23 -8.71
N PRO A 272 28.34 40.12 -8.32
CA PRO A 272 28.09 41.55 -8.40
C PRO A 272 27.76 41.92 -9.85
N GLY A 273 26.52 42.34 -10.09
CA GLY A 273 26.15 42.92 -11.37
C GLY A 273 27.01 44.17 -11.63
N PRO A 274 27.42 44.42 -12.88
CA PRO A 274 28.27 45.56 -13.19
C PRO A 274 27.58 46.87 -12.78
N ALA A 275 28.29 47.69 -12.01
CA ALA A 275 27.84 49.00 -11.57
C ALA A 275 27.57 49.91 -12.79
N GLY A 276 26.30 50.20 -13.06
CA GLY A 276 25.89 51.27 -13.97
C GLY A 276 26.10 52.64 -13.31
N PRO A 277 26.62 53.64 -14.02
CA PRO A 277 26.94 54.93 -13.43
C PRO A 277 25.67 55.68 -12.98
N ALA A 278 25.77 56.26 -11.80
CA ALA A 278 24.74 57.06 -11.16
C ALA A 278 24.50 58.39 -11.90
N GLY A 279 23.24 58.78 -12.01
CA GLY A 279 22.84 60.18 -12.17
C GLY A 279 21.75 60.43 -13.22
N ALA A 280 20.50 60.55 -12.77
CA ALA A 280 19.58 61.63 -13.18
C ALA A 280 18.24 61.51 -12.43
N THR A 281 17.80 62.67 -11.92
CA THR A 281 16.62 63.03 -11.11
C THR A 281 15.25 62.53 -11.58
N PRO A 282 14.25 62.43 -10.67
CA PRO A 282 12.88 62.05 -11.01
C PRO A 282 12.07 63.24 -11.56
N GLN A 283 11.48 63.09 -12.76
CA GLN A 283 10.45 63.99 -13.26
C GLN A 283 9.07 63.31 -13.22
N SER A 284 8.15 63.98 -12.53
CA SER A 284 6.72 63.70 -12.48
C SER A 284 5.99 64.47 -13.60
N ALA A 285 5.22 63.78 -14.45
CA ALA A 285 4.12 64.31 -15.25
C ALA A 285 3.30 63.11 -15.79
N ALA A 286 2.10 62.86 -15.30
CA ALA A 286 0.81 63.36 -15.82
C ALA A 286 0.25 62.57 -17.02
N VAL A 287 -0.86 61.85 -16.73
CA VAL A 287 -2.10 61.69 -17.51
C VAL A 287 -2.04 61.40 -19.02
N GLY A 288 -2.62 60.27 -19.42
CA GLY A 288 -3.07 60.02 -20.78
C GLY A 288 -3.84 58.71 -20.93
N GLN A 289 -5.18 58.78 -20.89
CA GLN A 289 -6.08 57.70 -21.32
C GLN A 289 -6.04 57.57 -22.86
N SER A 290 -6.08 56.35 -23.41
CA SER A 290 -6.97 56.01 -24.53
C SER A 290 -7.06 54.50 -24.78
N ASN A 291 -8.30 54.03 -24.91
CA ASN A 291 -8.73 52.70 -25.34
C ASN A 291 -8.25 52.31 -26.76
N GLY A 292 -8.16 51.01 -27.05
CA GLY A 292 -8.22 50.53 -28.45
C GLY A 292 -7.75 49.10 -28.74
N HIS A 293 -8.65 48.13 -28.58
CA HIS A 293 -8.98 46.99 -29.47
C HIS A 293 -7.93 46.16 -30.28
N ARG A 294 -8.20 44.83 -30.29
CA ARG A 294 -7.83 43.72 -31.22
C ARG A 294 -6.41 43.14 -31.11
N ALA A 295 -6.19 41.85 -30.76
CA ALA A 295 -6.60 40.55 -31.34
C ALA A 295 -5.62 40.02 -32.40
N ASP A 296 -4.82 39.01 -32.01
CA ASP A 296 -4.27 37.82 -32.73
C ASP A 296 -3.03 37.38 -31.91
N GLY A 297 -2.71 36.12 -31.59
CA GLY A 297 -2.94 34.86 -32.29
C GLY A 297 -1.58 34.29 -32.69
N THR A 298 -0.98 33.44 -31.86
CA THR A 298 0.15 32.51 -32.17
C THR A 298 0.44 31.73 -30.88
N LYS A 299 -0.02 30.48 -30.72
CA LYS A 299 0.65 29.24 -31.14
C LYS A 299 2.12 29.18 -30.70
N ASP A 300 2.37 28.43 -29.64
CA ASP A 300 3.38 27.36 -29.56
C ASP A 300 3.43 26.82 -28.12
N ALA A 301 2.68 25.75 -27.87
CA ALA A 301 2.77 24.95 -26.66
C ALA A 301 2.46 23.51 -27.03
N GLU A 302 3.44 22.85 -27.64
CA GLU A 302 3.46 21.41 -27.86
C GLU A 302 4.79 20.86 -27.31
N GLU A 303 4.70 19.68 -26.70
CA GLU A 303 5.80 18.85 -26.17
C GLU A 303 6.61 19.41 -24.99
N VAL A 304 6.33 18.89 -23.78
CA VAL A 304 7.23 18.00 -23.02
C VAL A 304 6.45 17.48 -21.80
N VAL A 305 5.70 16.39 -21.98
CA VAL A 305 5.28 15.49 -20.88
C VAL A 305 5.25 14.07 -21.43
N LEU A 306 6.39 13.36 -21.31
CA LEU A 306 6.49 11.90 -21.10
C LEU A 306 7.94 11.44 -21.32
N ALA A 307 8.68 11.28 -20.22
CA ALA A 307 9.76 10.31 -20.04
C ALA A 307 10.01 10.11 -18.54
#